data_AF-D7CLM1-F1
#
_entry.id   AF-D7CLM1-F1
#
_cell.length_a   1.000
_cell.length_b   1.000
_cell.length_c   1.000
_cell.angle_alpha   90.00
_cell.angle_beta   90.00
_cell.angle_gamma   90.00
#
_symmetry.space_group_name_H-M   'P 1'
#
loop_
_entity.id
_entity.type
_entity.pdbx_description
1 polymer ?
#
loop_
_entity_poly.entity_id
_entity_poly.type
_entity_poly.pdbx_seq_one_letter_code
_entity_poly.pdbx_strand_id
1 'polypeptide(L)'
;MKVRHDFNYRDYILLIWILVLINLFVISRWLARISLSLAIIVFTVGFTVTILLTVLSQPRSRTTIPEWVLPTVKKAMTEFQPVAEEILNYLVTEKTNPLVETARSDLAKNTGWLCESGRRFGQQVLDGLNEIKKKLFWSPGVSLSGELFQLQKSVEERVVVVTDFLDSLDVFVARVSDELELAISRNLKETWSKLRSQHQIALRYLEELLYAQIEEWGAEEGDKPVPQMERIGGQYEVLIQPSVNRASEHLQARLFSVVQELSSKVVGRLQRETLAQVNSLEQLAAQVERLLTHPRAPREKLGGALELLYQMKQEISDVMMTLAWQDLILEERWRESKQRLTGEAEQLASSLTGDEHADIWGRLEQIIDGWAKTKLQREAPGVISLLTAAEKNYWDFEKGLLSKEHMATNILQWAAAAEYTASTLVAVSSEVLSYRRLIRDEVRDGKHDAVFEKARGAVLAEIPELEKDMRGLYPNGFYAFCLNPGVGYQPHSAADAAWMLYLRLLFEGKDPEKEPDTCLLIGLLLGLHVIRNRYVQVTDVGLISDVNDWDDLENMRLASLKIVELLNRDTG
;
A
#
# COMPACT_ATOMS: atom_id res chain seq x y z
N MET A 1 -45.01 -15.97 66.02
CA MET A 1 -44.02 -15.06 66.61
C MET A 1 -42.83 -15.88 67.11
N LYS A 2 -41.77 -15.98 66.31
CA LYS A 2 -40.44 -16.49 66.67
C LYS A 2 -39.46 -15.75 65.76
N VAL A 3 -38.92 -14.64 66.24
CA VAL A 3 -37.88 -13.88 65.54
C VAL A 3 -36.60 -14.72 65.65
N ARG A 4 -36.23 -15.39 64.56
CA ARG A 4 -34.89 -15.95 64.40
C ARG A 4 -34.03 -14.78 63.91
N HIS A 5 -33.15 -14.29 64.77
CA HIS A 5 -32.09 -13.40 64.32
C HIS A 5 -31.10 -14.23 63.50
N ASP A 6 -31.26 -14.22 62.17
CA ASP A 6 -30.18 -14.60 61.27
C ASP A 6 -29.16 -13.46 61.30
N PHE A 7 -28.21 -13.55 62.24
CA PHE A 7 -27.01 -12.72 62.23
C PHE A 7 -26.20 -13.07 60.97
N ASN A 8 -25.96 -12.07 60.12
CA ASN A 8 -25.42 -12.24 58.78
C ASN A 8 -23.93 -12.61 58.83
N TYR A 9 -23.49 -13.60 58.04
CA TYR A 9 -22.07 -13.99 57.91
C TYR A 9 -21.14 -12.80 57.57
N ARG A 10 -21.72 -11.77 56.94
CA ARG A 10 -21.09 -10.49 56.61
C ARG A 10 -20.71 -9.65 57.83
N ASP A 11 -21.49 -9.70 58.91
CA ASP A 11 -21.21 -8.96 60.16
C ASP A 11 -20.01 -9.56 60.89
N TYR A 12 -19.82 -10.88 60.79
CA TYR A 12 -18.63 -11.58 61.30
C TYR A 12 -17.36 -11.17 60.56
N ILE A 13 -17.41 -11.07 59.23
CA ILE A 13 -16.25 -10.66 58.43
C ILE A 13 -15.86 -9.21 58.74
N LEU A 14 -16.84 -8.31 58.89
CA LEU A 14 -16.62 -6.92 59.30
C LEU A 14 -15.99 -6.83 60.70
N LEU A 15 -16.52 -7.58 61.68
CA LEU A 15 -15.95 -7.64 63.03
C LEU A 15 -14.52 -8.18 63.03
N ILE A 16 -14.21 -9.20 62.22
CA ILE A 16 -12.86 -9.77 62.09
C ILE A 16 -11.90 -8.74 61.48
N TRP A 17 -12.29 -8.04 60.42
CA TRP A 17 -11.43 -7.01 59.80
C TRP A 17 -11.20 -5.80 60.72
N ILE A 18 -12.22 -5.38 61.47
CA ILE A 18 -12.08 -4.36 62.51
C ILE A 18 -11.12 -4.84 63.60
N LEU A 19 -11.22 -6.10 64.02
CA LEU A 19 -10.30 -6.68 65.01
C LEU A 19 -8.85 -6.74 64.48
N VAL A 20 -8.66 -7.12 63.21
CA VAL A 20 -7.34 -7.16 62.56
C VAL A 20 -6.73 -5.76 62.50
N LEU A 21 -7.51 -4.75 62.10
CA LEU A 21 -7.06 -3.35 62.04
C LEU A 21 -6.71 -2.78 63.42
N ILE A 22 -7.51 -3.09 64.45
CA ILE A 22 -7.21 -2.70 65.84
C ILE A 22 -5.92 -3.37 66.32
N ASN A 23 -5.74 -4.66 66.05
CA ASN A 23 -4.52 -5.37 66.43
C ASN A 23 -3.28 -4.83 65.69
N LEU A 24 -3.38 -4.53 64.39
CA LEU A 24 -2.31 -3.92 63.61
C LEU A 24 -1.96 -2.51 64.11
N PHE A 25 -2.96 -1.74 64.56
CA PHE A 25 -2.75 -0.44 65.21
C PHE A 25 -2.00 -0.56 66.55
N VAL A 26 -2.37 -1.53 67.38
CA VAL A 26 -1.70 -1.77 68.67
C VAL A 26 -0.26 -2.23 68.45
N ILE A 27 -0.04 -3.18 67.52
CA ILE A 27 1.28 -3.75 67.21
C ILE A 27 2.21 -2.69 66.59
N SER A 28 1.72 -1.89 65.63
CA SER A 28 2.51 -0.82 65.00
C SER A 28 2.88 0.30 65.97
N ARG A 29 2.00 0.65 66.92
CA ARG A 29 2.29 1.60 67.99
C ARG A 29 3.35 1.08 68.97
N TRP A 30 3.35 -0.23 69.23
CA TRP A 30 4.29 -0.87 70.16
C TRP A 30 5.69 -1.04 69.56
N LEU A 31 5.81 -1.46 68.29
CA LEU A 31 7.09 -1.80 67.67
C LEU A 31 7.90 -0.60 67.16
N ALA A 32 7.26 0.51 66.79
CA ALA A 32 7.94 1.52 65.96
C ALA A 32 8.06 2.93 66.59
N ARG A 33 7.61 3.16 67.84
CA ARG A 33 7.57 4.49 68.49
C ARG A 33 7.02 5.60 67.56
N ILE A 34 6.08 5.23 66.70
CA ILE A 34 5.50 6.12 65.70
C ILE A 34 4.65 7.18 66.41
N SER A 35 4.73 8.43 65.95
CA SER A 35 3.94 9.53 66.48
C SER A 35 2.44 9.21 66.36
N LEU A 36 1.67 9.56 67.40
CA LEU A 36 0.21 9.30 67.46
C LEU A 36 -0.51 9.79 66.19
N SER A 37 -0.05 10.90 65.62
CA SER A 37 -0.60 11.49 64.39
C SER A 37 -0.43 10.59 63.16
N LEU A 38 0.74 9.99 62.96
CA LEU A 38 0.98 9.10 61.80
C LEU A 38 0.17 7.79 61.93
N ALA A 39 0.03 7.26 63.15
CA ALA A 39 -0.76 6.05 63.39
C ALA A 39 -2.26 6.26 63.11
N ILE A 40 -2.80 7.44 63.45
CA ILE A 40 -4.19 7.81 63.14
C ILE A 40 -4.39 7.96 61.64
N ILE A 41 -3.43 8.54 60.91
CA ILE A 41 -3.50 8.68 59.45
C ILE A 41 -3.51 7.29 58.78
N VAL A 42 -2.62 6.38 59.17
CA VAL A 42 -2.60 5.03 58.59
C VAL A 42 -3.88 4.25 58.91
N PHE A 43 -4.42 4.39 60.12
CA PHE A 43 -5.67 3.74 60.50
C PHE A 43 -6.86 4.30 59.72
N THR A 44 -6.95 5.64 59.59
CA THR A 44 -8.03 6.28 58.84
C THR A 44 -7.96 5.96 57.35
N VAL A 45 -6.76 6.01 56.74
CA VAL A 45 -6.55 5.62 55.34
C VAL A 45 -6.91 4.14 55.14
N GLY A 46 -6.39 3.24 55.99
CA GLY A 46 -6.73 1.82 55.94
C GLY A 46 -8.23 1.58 56.07
N PHE A 47 -8.89 2.22 57.03
CA PHE A 47 -10.34 2.10 57.24
C PHE A 47 -11.13 2.63 56.05
N THR A 48 -10.75 3.78 55.48
CA THR A 48 -11.39 4.34 54.28
C THR A 48 -11.19 3.46 53.05
N VAL A 49 -10.00 2.89 52.84
CA VAL A 49 -9.74 1.95 51.74
C VAL A 49 -10.55 0.66 51.91
N THR A 50 -10.72 0.19 53.15
CA THR A 50 -11.52 -1.00 53.45
C THR A 50 -13.02 -0.74 53.22
N ILE A 51 -13.52 0.44 53.62
CA ILE A 51 -14.89 0.88 53.31
C ILE A 51 -15.08 1.05 51.80
N LEU A 52 -14.11 1.66 51.11
CA LEU A 52 -14.19 1.88 49.67
C LEU A 52 -14.19 0.55 48.90
N LEU A 53 -13.31 -0.38 49.27
CA LEU A 53 -13.28 -1.73 48.69
C LEU A 53 -14.56 -2.50 49.00
N THR A 54 -15.14 -2.38 50.19
CA THR A 54 -16.41 -3.06 50.51
C THR A 54 -17.62 -2.43 49.82
N VAL A 55 -17.62 -1.12 49.55
CA VAL A 55 -18.64 -0.44 48.75
C VAL A 55 -18.51 -0.79 47.27
N LEU A 56 -17.29 -0.80 46.73
CA LEU A 56 -17.01 -1.17 45.32
C LEU A 56 -17.17 -2.67 45.06
N SER A 57 -16.97 -3.51 46.08
CA SER A 57 -17.16 -4.97 46.00
C SER A 57 -18.55 -5.41 46.42
N GLN A 58 -19.51 -4.49 46.64
CA GLN A 58 -20.90 -4.89 46.71
C GLN A 58 -21.26 -5.52 45.36
N PRO A 59 -21.56 -6.83 45.26
CA PRO A 59 -22.35 -7.26 44.12
C PRO A 59 -23.62 -6.42 44.20
N ARG A 60 -23.92 -5.66 43.12
CA ARG A 60 -25.25 -5.05 42.94
C ARG A 60 -26.24 -6.09 43.42
N SER A 61 -26.99 -5.76 44.48
CA SER A 61 -27.96 -6.68 45.07
C SER A 61 -28.75 -7.27 43.92
N ARG A 62 -28.66 -8.60 43.72
CA ARG A 62 -29.61 -9.32 42.86
C ARG A 62 -30.97 -9.16 43.53
N THR A 63 -31.64 -8.07 43.19
CA THR A 63 -33.08 -7.93 43.31
C THR A 63 -33.68 -9.14 42.61
N THR A 64 -34.53 -9.89 43.31
CA THR A 64 -35.27 -11.01 42.75
C THR A 64 -36.02 -10.50 41.51
N ILE A 65 -35.54 -10.88 40.32
CA ILE A 65 -36.15 -10.53 39.04
C ILE A 65 -37.63 -10.94 39.12
N PRO A 66 -38.59 -10.03 38.87
CA PRO A 66 -40.00 -10.39 38.88
C PRO A 66 -40.26 -11.51 37.87
N GLU A 67 -41.04 -12.51 38.27
CA GLU A 67 -41.23 -13.76 37.50
C GLU A 67 -41.79 -13.52 36.08
N TRP A 68 -42.44 -12.37 35.85
CA TRP A 68 -42.99 -11.95 34.55
C TRP A 68 -41.97 -11.35 33.57
N VAL A 69 -40.79 -10.89 34.04
CA VAL A 69 -39.76 -10.26 33.19
C VAL A 69 -39.05 -11.31 32.33
N LEU A 70 -38.75 -12.48 32.92
CA LEU A 70 -38.08 -13.58 32.25
C LEU A 70 -38.76 -14.07 30.96
N PRO A 71 -40.07 -14.39 30.96
CA PRO A 71 -40.77 -14.80 29.74
C PRO A 71 -40.90 -13.67 28.71
N THR A 72 -40.96 -12.41 29.15
CA THR A 72 -41.10 -11.25 28.26
C THR A 72 -39.81 -10.99 27.47
N VAL A 73 -38.65 -10.98 28.14
CA VAL A 73 -37.33 -10.83 27.50
C VAL A 73 -37.03 -12.01 26.59
N LYS A 74 -37.29 -13.24 27.04
CA LYS A 74 -37.10 -14.44 26.20
C LYS A 74 -37.94 -14.41 24.94
N LYS A 75 -39.20 -13.99 25.02
CA LYS A 75 -40.08 -13.86 23.86
C LYS A 75 -39.55 -12.80 22.89
N ALA A 76 -39.20 -11.61 23.38
CA ALA A 76 -38.63 -10.55 22.57
C ALA A 76 -37.33 -10.96 21.88
N MET A 77 -36.43 -11.65 22.58
CA MET A 77 -35.17 -12.15 22.00
C MET A 77 -35.39 -13.25 20.97
N THR A 78 -36.38 -14.13 21.16
CA THR A 78 -36.74 -15.18 20.19
C THR A 78 -37.31 -14.56 18.92
N GLU A 79 -38.12 -13.52 19.04
CA GLU A 79 -38.64 -12.76 17.90
C GLU A 79 -37.55 -11.93 17.22
N PHE A 80 -36.55 -11.43 17.97
CA PHE A 80 -35.48 -10.58 17.45
C PHE A 80 -34.35 -11.36 16.77
N GLN A 81 -34.09 -12.59 17.19
CA GLN A 81 -33.01 -13.40 16.63
C GLN A 81 -32.95 -13.46 15.09
N PRO A 82 -34.06 -13.70 14.34
CA PRO A 82 -34.02 -13.66 12.88
C PRO A 82 -33.68 -12.27 12.33
N VAL A 83 -34.17 -11.19 12.95
CA VAL A 83 -33.88 -9.82 12.57
C VAL A 83 -32.40 -9.49 12.78
N ALA A 84 -31.81 -9.97 13.88
CA ALA A 84 -30.39 -9.81 14.17
C ALA A 84 -29.49 -10.53 13.15
N GLU A 85 -29.92 -11.69 12.66
CA GLU A 85 -29.23 -12.40 11.57
C GLU A 85 -29.32 -11.63 10.25
N GLU A 86 -30.47 -11.02 9.93
CA GLU A 86 -30.61 -10.15 8.74
C GLU A 86 -29.73 -8.91 8.82
N ILE A 87 -29.72 -8.22 9.97
CA ILE A 87 -28.84 -7.05 10.21
C ILE A 87 -27.37 -7.46 10.03
N LEU A 88 -26.95 -8.60 10.61
CA LEU A 88 -25.59 -9.08 10.46
C LEU A 88 -25.25 -9.40 9.00
N ASN A 89 -26.13 -10.10 8.28
CA ASN A 89 -25.95 -10.40 6.86
C ASN A 89 -25.77 -9.12 6.05
N TYR A 90 -26.63 -8.13 6.25
CA TYR A 90 -26.54 -6.84 5.57
C TYR A 90 -25.19 -6.16 5.83
N LEU A 91 -24.81 -5.97 7.10
CA LEU A 91 -23.58 -5.27 7.48
C LEU A 91 -22.32 -5.99 6.97
N VAL A 92 -22.29 -7.33 7.04
CA VAL A 92 -21.16 -8.11 6.54
C VAL A 92 -21.09 -7.98 5.02
N THR A 93 -22.18 -8.21 4.31
CA THR A 93 -22.19 -8.13 2.84
C THR A 93 -21.83 -6.73 2.34
N GLU A 94 -22.34 -5.67 2.97
CA GLU A 94 -22.00 -4.28 2.65
C GLU A 94 -20.49 -4.01 2.76
N LYS A 95 -19.84 -4.53 3.82
CA LYS A 95 -18.40 -4.34 4.04
C LYS A 95 -17.51 -5.28 3.24
N THR A 96 -17.91 -6.54 3.06
CA THR A 96 -17.04 -7.55 2.44
C THR A 96 -17.12 -7.56 0.91
N ASN A 97 -18.26 -7.23 0.30
CA ASN A 97 -18.39 -7.26 -1.16
C ASN A 97 -17.43 -6.30 -1.87
N PRO A 98 -17.29 -5.02 -1.46
CA PRO A 98 -16.33 -4.12 -2.09
C PRO A 98 -14.89 -4.62 -2.00
N LEU A 99 -14.51 -5.28 -0.89
CA LEU A 99 -13.18 -5.85 -0.71
C LEU A 99 -12.91 -7.01 -1.66
N VAL A 100 -13.92 -7.86 -1.88
CA VAL A 100 -13.85 -8.98 -2.84
C VAL A 100 -13.73 -8.47 -4.27
N GLU A 101 -14.55 -7.49 -4.66
CA GLU A 101 -14.49 -6.89 -6.00
C GLU A 101 -13.16 -6.16 -6.23
N THR A 102 -12.63 -5.48 -5.22
CA THR A 102 -11.30 -4.86 -5.28
C THR A 102 -10.23 -5.93 -5.51
N ALA A 103 -10.22 -7.01 -4.73
CA ALA A 103 -9.24 -8.09 -4.90
C ALA A 103 -9.29 -8.75 -6.29
N ARG A 104 -10.49 -8.94 -6.84
CA ARG A 104 -10.69 -9.45 -8.21
C ARG A 104 -10.16 -8.49 -9.26
N SER A 105 -10.53 -7.22 -9.14
CA SER A 105 -10.08 -6.15 -10.03
C SER A 105 -8.55 -6.03 -10.02
N ASP A 106 -7.94 -6.00 -8.84
CA ASP A 106 -6.49 -5.85 -8.68
C ASP A 106 -5.73 -7.00 -9.32
N LEU A 107 -6.17 -8.24 -9.07
CA LEU A 107 -5.56 -9.41 -9.70
C LEU A 107 -5.74 -9.37 -11.22
N ALA A 108 -6.93 -9.04 -11.72
CA ALA A 108 -7.21 -8.97 -13.15
C ALA A 108 -6.36 -7.90 -13.85
N LYS A 109 -6.20 -6.72 -13.26
CA LYS A 109 -5.32 -5.67 -13.78
C LYS A 109 -3.86 -6.12 -13.81
N ASN A 110 -3.36 -6.62 -12.67
CA ASN A 110 -1.98 -7.06 -12.54
C ASN A 110 -1.64 -8.18 -13.53
N THR A 111 -2.49 -9.20 -13.62
CA THR A 111 -2.27 -10.35 -14.51
C THR A 111 -2.52 -10.02 -15.97
N GLY A 112 -3.51 -9.19 -16.28
CA GLY A 112 -3.85 -8.80 -17.65
C GLY A 112 -2.71 -8.08 -18.35
N TRP A 113 -2.12 -7.08 -17.68
CA TRP A 113 -0.97 -6.38 -18.24
C TRP A 113 0.28 -7.28 -18.31
N LEU A 114 0.55 -8.09 -17.28
CA LEU A 114 1.69 -9.02 -17.28
C LEU A 114 1.61 -10.04 -18.42
N CYS A 115 0.41 -10.54 -18.71
CA CYS A 115 0.18 -11.44 -19.82
C CYS A 115 0.29 -10.75 -21.17
N GLU A 116 -0.16 -9.51 -21.31
CA GLU A 116 0.04 -8.72 -22.52
C GLU A 116 1.55 -8.50 -22.79
N SER A 117 2.30 -8.13 -21.75
CA SER A 117 3.76 -7.99 -21.82
C SER A 117 4.44 -9.33 -22.14
N GLY A 118 4.02 -10.42 -21.50
CA GLY A 118 4.49 -11.78 -21.78
C GLY A 118 4.19 -12.24 -23.21
N ARG A 119 3.02 -11.89 -23.76
CA ARG A 119 2.65 -12.19 -25.16
C ARG A 119 3.50 -11.40 -26.14
N ARG A 120 3.67 -10.09 -25.92
CA ARG A 120 4.53 -9.25 -26.78
C ARG A 120 5.96 -9.78 -26.79
N PHE A 121 6.47 -10.13 -25.61
CA PHE A 121 7.77 -10.77 -25.46
C PHE A 121 7.85 -12.08 -26.24
N GLY A 122 6.94 -13.04 -25.99
CA GLY A 122 6.95 -14.32 -26.67
C GLY A 122 6.83 -14.18 -28.20
N GLN A 123 6.00 -13.25 -28.67
CA GLN A 123 5.85 -12.95 -30.09
C GLN A 123 7.13 -12.39 -30.71
N GLN A 124 7.84 -11.48 -30.04
CA GLN A 124 9.13 -10.96 -30.50
C GLN A 124 10.17 -12.07 -30.65
N VAL A 125 10.24 -12.98 -29.67
CA VAL A 125 11.13 -14.15 -29.75
C VAL A 125 10.75 -15.05 -30.91
N LEU A 126 9.45 -15.32 -31.08
CA LEU A 126 8.93 -16.14 -32.16
C LEU A 126 9.22 -15.55 -33.55
N ASP A 127 9.01 -14.25 -33.72
CA ASP A 127 9.26 -13.52 -34.96
C ASP A 127 10.75 -13.55 -35.32
N GLY A 128 11.63 -13.31 -34.34
CA GLY A 128 13.08 -13.39 -34.53
C GLY A 128 13.56 -14.81 -34.89
N LEU A 129 13.03 -15.84 -34.22
CA LEU A 129 13.33 -17.25 -34.57
C LEU A 129 12.86 -17.61 -35.99
N ASN A 130 11.68 -17.12 -36.39
CA ASN A 130 11.16 -17.31 -37.75
C ASN A 130 12.01 -16.59 -38.81
N GLU A 131 12.52 -15.39 -38.49
CA GLU A 131 13.42 -14.66 -39.36
C GLU A 131 14.77 -15.39 -39.52
N ILE A 132 15.34 -15.91 -38.43
CA ILE A 132 16.52 -16.78 -38.44
C ILE A 132 16.26 -18.00 -39.34
N LYS A 133 15.11 -18.66 -39.18
CA LYS A 133 14.71 -19.81 -39.98
C LYS A 133 14.67 -19.47 -41.48
N LYS A 134 14.07 -18.34 -41.84
CA LYS A 134 13.97 -17.85 -43.22
C LYS A 134 15.35 -17.53 -43.82
N LYS A 135 16.23 -16.86 -43.07
CA LYS A 135 17.57 -16.48 -43.51
C LYS A 135 18.50 -17.68 -43.71
N LEU A 136 18.41 -18.68 -42.83
CA LEU A 136 19.33 -19.83 -42.82
C LEU A 136 18.87 -21.00 -43.70
N PHE A 137 17.58 -21.34 -43.75
CA PHE A 137 17.15 -22.66 -44.25
C PHE A 137 16.28 -22.66 -45.52
N TRP A 138 15.71 -21.53 -45.95
CA TRP A 138 14.72 -21.49 -47.05
C TRP A 138 15.26 -20.90 -48.37
N SER A 139 16.58 -20.76 -48.50
CA SER A 139 17.22 -20.26 -49.72
C SER A 139 17.69 -21.42 -50.62
N PRO A 140 17.49 -21.38 -51.95
CA PRO A 140 17.98 -22.41 -52.87
C PRO A 140 19.52 -22.51 -52.81
N GLY A 141 20.06 -23.73 -52.76
CA GLY A 141 21.50 -24.00 -52.91
C GLY A 141 22.27 -24.38 -51.64
N VAL A 142 21.62 -24.55 -50.48
CA VAL A 142 22.29 -25.03 -49.27
C VAL A 142 22.24 -26.56 -49.22
N SER A 143 23.35 -27.24 -49.51
CA SER A 143 23.50 -28.64 -49.10
C SER A 143 23.66 -28.65 -47.58
N LEU A 144 22.66 -29.15 -46.85
CA LEU A 144 22.69 -29.28 -45.40
C LEU A 144 23.88 -30.15 -44.98
N SER A 145 24.94 -29.55 -44.43
CA SER A 145 25.86 -30.30 -43.59
C SER A 145 25.07 -30.83 -42.38
N GLY A 146 25.47 -31.97 -41.80
CA GLY A 146 24.77 -32.54 -40.63
C GLY A 146 24.61 -31.54 -39.48
N GLU A 147 25.55 -30.62 -39.33
CA GLU A 147 25.55 -29.57 -38.30
C GLU A 147 24.54 -28.44 -38.59
N LEU A 148 24.33 -28.05 -39.86
CA LEU A 148 23.27 -27.10 -40.23
C LEU A 148 21.88 -27.69 -40.02
N PHE A 149 21.72 -28.99 -40.25
CA PHE A 149 20.48 -29.69 -39.95
C PHE A 149 20.19 -29.74 -38.43
N GLN A 150 21.22 -29.95 -37.60
CA GLN A 150 21.07 -29.89 -36.14
C GLN A 150 20.69 -28.48 -35.65
N LEU A 151 21.29 -27.42 -36.23
CA LEU A 151 20.90 -26.04 -35.94
C LEU A 151 19.44 -25.77 -36.34
N GLN A 152 19.03 -26.23 -37.53
CA GLN A 152 17.63 -26.10 -37.98
C GLN A 152 16.68 -26.77 -36.99
N LYS A 153 16.99 -28.00 -36.57
CA LYS A 153 16.19 -28.74 -35.61
C LYS A 153 16.11 -28.02 -34.27
N SER A 154 17.24 -27.49 -33.78
CA SER A 154 17.28 -26.70 -32.53
C SER A 154 16.40 -25.44 -32.63
N VAL A 155 16.45 -24.70 -33.75
CA VAL A 155 15.58 -23.53 -33.97
C VAL A 155 14.10 -23.94 -34.00
N GLU A 156 13.76 -25.04 -34.69
CA GLU A 156 12.38 -25.55 -34.75
C GLU A 156 11.86 -26.01 -33.38
N GLU A 157 12.68 -26.71 -32.60
CA GLU A 157 12.35 -27.08 -31.21
C GLU A 157 12.10 -25.84 -30.35
N ARG A 158 12.88 -24.75 -30.52
CA ARG A 158 12.64 -23.49 -29.78
C ARG A 158 11.37 -22.76 -30.20
N VAL A 159 11.04 -22.77 -31.49
CA VAL A 159 9.78 -22.20 -32.00
C VAL A 159 8.58 -22.88 -31.34
N VAL A 160 8.60 -24.21 -31.21
CA VAL A 160 7.55 -24.97 -30.53
C VAL A 160 7.44 -24.56 -29.06
N VAL A 161 8.56 -24.49 -28.34
CA VAL A 161 8.57 -24.10 -26.92
C VAL A 161 8.00 -22.69 -26.70
N VAL A 162 8.34 -21.72 -27.55
CA VAL A 162 7.80 -20.34 -27.44
C VAL A 162 6.31 -20.31 -27.76
N THR A 163 5.85 -21.12 -28.71
CA THR A 163 4.43 -21.24 -29.06
C THR A 163 3.64 -21.86 -27.90
N ASP A 164 4.13 -22.95 -27.32
CA ASP A 164 3.53 -23.59 -26.14
C ASP A 164 3.45 -22.63 -24.95
N PHE A 165 4.49 -21.79 -24.75
CA PHE A 165 4.47 -20.75 -23.73
C PHE A 165 3.31 -19.76 -23.97
N LEU A 166 3.19 -19.22 -25.19
CA LEU A 166 2.13 -18.27 -25.56
C LEU A 166 0.73 -18.86 -25.34
N ASP A 167 0.51 -20.09 -25.80
CA ASP A 167 -0.77 -20.80 -25.65
C ASP A 167 -1.11 -21.08 -24.18
N SER A 168 -0.09 -21.28 -23.33
CA SER A 168 -0.27 -21.60 -21.91
C SER A 168 -0.49 -20.38 -21.00
N LEU A 169 -0.34 -19.14 -21.50
CA LEU A 169 -0.52 -17.93 -20.70
C LEU A 169 -1.97 -17.79 -20.21
N ASP A 170 -2.93 -18.00 -21.09
CA ASP A 170 -4.35 -17.82 -20.78
C ASP A 170 -4.87 -18.86 -19.78
N VAL A 171 -4.47 -20.12 -19.98
CA VAL A 171 -4.78 -21.22 -19.07
C VAL A 171 -4.24 -20.94 -17.67
N PHE A 172 -3.09 -20.30 -17.59
CA PHE A 172 -2.45 -19.99 -16.33
C PHE A 172 -3.09 -18.81 -15.61
N VAL A 173 -3.48 -17.75 -16.32
CA VAL A 173 -4.26 -16.65 -15.74
C VAL A 173 -5.57 -17.18 -15.18
N ALA A 174 -6.27 -18.04 -15.93
CA ALA A 174 -7.50 -18.67 -15.47
C ALA A 174 -7.28 -19.44 -14.16
N ARG A 175 -6.22 -20.25 -14.09
CA ARG A 175 -5.85 -20.98 -12.87
C ARG A 175 -5.55 -20.06 -11.68
N VAL A 176 -4.86 -18.94 -11.91
CA VAL A 176 -4.54 -17.96 -10.86
C VAL A 176 -5.83 -17.27 -10.37
N SER A 177 -6.78 -17.00 -11.27
CA SER A 177 -8.10 -16.49 -10.92
C SER A 177 -8.90 -17.49 -10.08
N ASP A 178 -8.89 -18.78 -10.45
CA ASP A 178 -9.53 -19.84 -9.67
C ASP A 178 -8.93 -19.99 -8.27
N GLU A 179 -7.59 -19.86 -8.14
CA GLU A 179 -6.91 -19.84 -6.85
C GLU A 179 -7.37 -18.67 -5.97
N LEU A 180 -7.62 -17.49 -6.56
CA LEU A 180 -8.18 -16.33 -5.85
C LEU A 180 -9.61 -16.62 -5.37
N GLU A 181 -10.48 -17.18 -6.22
CA GLU A 181 -11.87 -17.48 -5.84
C GLU A 181 -11.95 -18.49 -4.69
N LEU A 182 -11.07 -19.51 -4.69
CA LEU A 182 -10.94 -20.45 -3.59
C LEU A 182 -10.47 -19.76 -2.31
N ALA A 183 -9.51 -18.84 -2.40
CA ALA A 183 -9.01 -18.09 -1.26
C ALA A 183 -10.05 -17.10 -0.70
N ILE A 184 -10.79 -16.40 -1.57
CA ILE A 184 -11.92 -15.54 -1.18
C ILE A 184 -12.95 -16.36 -0.42
N SER A 185 -13.39 -17.49 -0.99
CA SER A 185 -14.39 -18.37 -0.38
C SER A 185 -13.95 -18.86 1.00
N ARG A 186 -12.68 -19.26 1.14
CA ARG A 186 -12.10 -19.70 2.42
C ARG A 186 -12.05 -18.59 3.45
N ASN A 187 -11.59 -17.39 3.06
CA ASN A 187 -11.45 -16.27 3.99
C ASN A 187 -12.81 -15.70 4.42
N LEU A 188 -13.78 -15.60 3.49
CA LEU A 188 -15.16 -15.23 3.83
C LEU A 188 -15.77 -16.22 4.82
N LYS A 189 -15.57 -17.52 4.63
CA LYS A 189 -16.05 -18.55 5.57
C LYS A 189 -15.43 -18.40 6.96
N GLU A 190 -14.14 -18.06 7.05
CA GLU A 190 -13.48 -17.81 8.33
C GLU A 190 -14.00 -16.54 9.01
N THR A 191 -14.18 -15.45 8.24
CA THR A 191 -14.79 -14.20 8.70
C THR A 191 -16.20 -14.45 9.26
N TRP A 192 -17.02 -15.21 8.53
CA TRP A 192 -18.36 -15.62 8.96
C TRP A 192 -18.34 -16.43 10.24
N SER A 193 -17.42 -17.38 10.38
CA SER A 193 -17.27 -18.18 11.60
C SER A 193 -16.95 -17.31 12.83
N LYS A 194 -16.04 -16.34 12.68
CA LYS A 194 -15.67 -15.41 13.76
C LYS A 194 -16.83 -14.49 14.13
N LEU A 195 -17.53 -13.94 13.15
CA LEU A 195 -18.66 -13.04 13.38
C LEU A 195 -19.87 -13.77 13.98
N ARG A 196 -20.09 -15.04 13.65
CA ARG A 196 -21.15 -15.84 14.27
C ARG A 196 -20.94 -16.03 15.78
N SER A 197 -19.68 -16.17 16.21
CA SER A 197 -19.34 -16.20 17.65
C SER A 197 -19.63 -14.85 18.32
N GLN A 198 -19.26 -13.73 17.68
CA GLN A 198 -19.53 -12.39 18.20
C GLN A 198 -21.02 -12.05 18.23
N HIS A 199 -21.79 -12.50 17.23
CA HIS A 199 -23.24 -12.40 17.20
C HIS A 199 -23.90 -13.05 18.42
N GLN A 200 -23.47 -14.26 18.81
CA GLN A 200 -23.99 -14.93 20.01
C GLN A 200 -23.65 -14.16 21.29
N ILE A 201 -22.46 -13.56 21.37
CA ILE A 201 -22.04 -12.73 22.51
C ILE A 201 -22.89 -11.46 22.57
N ALA A 202 -23.11 -10.80 21.42
CA ALA A 202 -23.92 -9.60 21.31
C ALA A 202 -25.37 -9.86 21.70
N LEU A 203 -25.98 -10.96 21.24
CA LEU A 203 -27.33 -11.35 21.64
C LEU A 203 -27.44 -11.60 23.15
N ARG A 204 -26.46 -12.28 23.76
CA ARG A 204 -26.46 -12.49 25.22
C ARG A 204 -26.33 -11.17 25.98
N TYR A 205 -25.48 -10.27 25.53
CA TYR A 205 -25.33 -8.96 26.15
C TYR A 205 -26.59 -8.08 25.99
N LEU A 206 -27.26 -8.17 24.84
CA LEU A 206 -28.53 -7.51 24.59
C LEU A 206 -29.64 -8.06 25.49
N GLU A 207 -29.66 -9.37 25.72
CA GLU A 207 -30.56 -10.00 26.69
C GLU A 207 -30.32 -9.45 28.11
N GLU A 208 -29.05 -9.35 28.54
CA GLU A 208 -28.66 -8.78 29.83
C GLU A 208 -29.04 -7.29 29.97
N LEU A 209 -28.86 -6.50 28.90
CA LEU A 209 -29.28 -5.10 28.85
C LEU A 209 -30.79 -4.94 28.95
N LEU A 210 -31.55 -5.78 28.26
CA LEU A 210 -33.02 -5.77 28.31
C LEU A 210 -33.53 -6.15 29.70
N TYR A 211 -32.89 -7.11 30.38
CA TYR A 211 -33.19 -7.40 31.79
C TYR A 211 -32.96 -6.17 32.67
N ALA A 212 -31.82 -5.49 32.54
CA ALA A 212 -31.49 -4.32 33.34
C ALA A 212 -32.42 -3.13 33.07
N GLN A 213 -32.80 -2.89 31.81
CA GLN A 213 -33.73 -1.81 31.44
C GLN A 213 -35.14 -2.03 31.99
N ILE A 214 -35.65 -3.27 31.92
CA ILE A 214 -36.97 -3.59 32.48
C ILE A 214 -36.97 -3.54 34.01
N GLU A 215 -35.83 -3.87 34.64
CA GLU A 215 -35.63 -3.73 36.08
C GLU A 215 -35.62 -2.24 36.52
N GLU A 216 -34.91 -1.38 35.80
CA GLU A 216 -34.89 0.07 36.07
C GLU A 216 -36.25 0.75 35.86
N TRP A 217 -37.08 0.23 34.96
CA TRP A 217 -38.40 0.79 34.68
C TRP A 217 -39.42 0.54 35.80
N GLY A 218 -39.16 -0.34 36.77
CA GLY A 218 -39.93 -0.43 38.01
C GLY A 218 -41.45 -0.52 37.82
N ALA A 219 -41.92 -1.24 36.80
CA ALA A 219 -43.33 -1.21 36.42
C ALA A 219 -44.21 -2.05 37.36
N GLU A 220 -45.26 -1.43 37.91
CA GLU A 220 -46.41 -2.14 38.47
C GLU A 220 -47.11 -2.96 37.37
N GLU A 221 -47.77 -4.06 37.75
CA GLU A 221 -48.28 -5.15 36.89
C GLU A 221 -49.17 -4.72 35.69
N GLY A 222 -49.63 -3.47 35.65
CA GLY A 222 -50.51 -2.89 34.64
C GLY A 222 -49.85 -2.08 33.52
N ASP A 223 -48.60 -1.64 33.67
CA ASP A 223 -47.91 -0.77 32.69
C ASP A 223 -46.65 -1.45 32.15
N LYS A 224 -46.83 -2.66 31.59
CA LYS A 224 -45.73 -3.52 31.13
C LYS A 224 -45.03 -2.89 29.91
N PRO A 225 -43.78 -2.41 30.06
CA PRO A 225 -43.07 -1.84 28.93
C PRO A 225 -42.73 -2.96 27.94
N VAL A 226 -43.21 -2.82 26.69
CA VAL A 226 -42.89 -3.74 25.61
C VAL A 226 -41.59 -3.27 24.96
N PRO A 227 -40.51 -4.09 24.94
CA PRO A 227 -39.29 -3.74 24.24
C PRO A 227 -39.57 -3.46 22.76
N GLN A 228 -39.20 -2.27 22.29
CA GLN A 228 -39.40 -1.89 20.90
C GLN A 228 -38.31 -2.52 20.02
N MET A 229 -38.74 -3.29 19.01
CA MET A 229 -37.84 -4.04 18.13
C MET A 229 -36.81 -3.16 17.42
N GLU A 230 -37.20 -1.95 17.00
CA GLU A 230 -36.31 -0.98 16.35
C GLU A 230 -35.18 -0.52 17.28
N ARG A 231 -35.46 -0.34 18.57
CA ARG A 231 -34.44 0.04 19.56
C ARG A 231 -33.48 -1.11 19.85
N ILE A 232 -33.99 -2.34 19.93
CA ILE A 232 -33.19 -3.55 20.08
C ILE A 232 -32.27 -3.73 18.86
N GLY A 233 -32.80 -3.50 17.65
CA GLY A 233 -32.04 -3.49 16.40
C GLY A 233 -30.90 -2.49 16.41
N GLY A 234 -31.17 -1.22 16.75
CA GLY A 234 -30.14 -0.19 16.82
C GLY A 234 -29.06 -0.47 17.89
N GLN A 235 -29.43 -1.02 19.05
CA GLN A 235 -28.45 -1.43 20.07
C GLN A 235 -27.59 -2.61 19.60
N TYR A 236 -28.20 -3.60 18.94
CA TYR A 236 -27.49 -4.74 18.38
C TYR A 236 -26.50 -4.30 17.27
N GLU A 237 -26.92 -3.42 16.38
CA GLU A 237 -26.07 -2.85 15.34
C GLU A 237 -24.84 -2.15 15.95
N VAL A 238 -25.02 -1.29 16.94
CA VAL A 238 -23.92 -0.61 17.65
C VAL A 238 -22.96 -1.60 18.30
N LEU A 239 -23.46 -2.72 18.83
CA LEU A 239 -22.63 -3.75 19.47
C LEU A 239 -21.83 -4.59 18.47
N ILE A 240 -22.41 -4.90 17.31
CA ILE A 240 -21.80 -5.79 16.33
C ILE A 240 -20.90 -5.04 15.33
N GLN A 241 -21.17 -3.76 15.07
CA GLN A 241 -20.44 -2.94 14.09
C GLN A 241 -18.92 -2.93 14.30
N PRO A 242 -18.38 -2.75 15.52
CA PRO A 242 -16.93 -2.78 15.74
C PRO A 242 -16.31 -4.15 15.39
N SER A 243 -17.06 -5.24 15.60
CA SER A 243 -16.60 -6.58 15.26
C SER A 243 -16.60 -6.81 13.74
N VAL A 244 -17.63 -6.31 13.05
CA VAL A 244 -17.71 -6.34 11.57
C VAL A 244 -16.57 -5.52 10.95
N ASN A 245 -16.29 -4.32 11.46
CA ASN A 245 -15.19 -3.48 10.97
C ASN A 245 -13.83 -4.18 11.11
N ARG A 246 -13.47 -4.66 12.31
CA ARG A 246 -12.21 -5.39 12.52
C ARG A 246 -12.10 -6.65 11.67
N ALA A 247 -13.21 -7.38 11.51
CA ALA A 247 -13.22 -8.59 10.68
C ALA A 247 -13.05 -8.25 9.18
N SER A 248 -13.55 -7.09 8.75
CA SER A 248 -13.40 -6.58 7.39
C SER A 248 -11.98 -6.09 7.12
N GLU A 249 -11.36 -5.37 8.06
CA GLU A 249 -9.94 -4.99 8.00
C GLU A 249 -9.03 -6.22 7.88
N HIS A 250 -9.29 -7.25 8.71
CA HIS A 250 -8.55 -8.51 8.66
C HIS A 250 -8.80 -9.30 7.36
N LEU A 251 -10.00 -9.21 6.79
CA LEU A 251 -10.30 -9.80 5.49
C LEU A 251 -9.53 -9.08 4.37
N GLN A 252 -9.56 -7.74 4.37
CA GLN A 252 -8.83 -6.90 3.42
C GLN A 252 -7.34 -7.24 3.42
N ALA A 253 -6.72 -7.30 4.60
CA ALA A 253 -5.35 -7.73 4.83
C ALA A 253 -4.99 -9.02 4.08
N ARG A 254 -5.84 -10.03 4.28
CA ARG A 254 -5.62 -11.38 3.75
C ARG A 254 -5.84 -11.46 2.27
N LEU A 255 -6.93 -10.88 1.76
CA LEU A 255 -7.21 -10.87 0.32
C LEU A 255 -6.07 -10.19 -0.43
N PHE A 256 -5.57 -9.10 0.11
CA PHE A 256 -4.43 -8.38 -0.43
C PHE A 256 -3.14 -9.21 -0.42
N SER A 257 -2.83 -9.89 0.68
CA SER A 257 -1.69 -10.83 0.76
C SER A 257 -1.80 -11.92 -0.32
N VAL A 258 -2.99 -12.50 -0.50
CA VAL A 258 -3.27 -13.50 -1.54
C VAL A 258 -3.07 -12.94 -2.94
N VAL A 259 -3.59 -11.75 -3.25
CA VAL A 259 -3.43 -11.11 -4.56
C VAL A 259 -1.94 -10.92 -4.90
N GLN A 260 -1.11 -10.57 -3.91
CA GLN A 260 0.34 -10.40 -4.14
C GLN A 260 1.04 -11.74 -4.31
N GLU A 261 0.73 -12.74 -3.51
CA GLU A 261 1.27 -14.09 -3.67
C GLU A 261 0.97 -14.59 -5.10
N LEU A 262 -0.29 -14.46 -5.54
CA LEU A 262 -0.72 -14.86 -6.87
C LEU A 262 -0.05 -14.04 -7.98
N SER A 263 0.07 -12.72 -7.83
CA SER A 263 0.76 -11.86 -8.79
C SER A 263 2.26 -12.20 -8.88
N SER A 264 2.90 -12.49 -7.75
CA SER A 264 4.32 -12.90 -7.70
C SER A 264 4.56 -14.25 -8.38
N LYS A 265 3.61 -15.20 -8.27
CA LYS A 265 3.67 -16.48 -9.00
C LYS A 265 3.64 -16.25 -10.51
N VAL A 266 2.85 -15.29 -10.97
CA VAL A 266 2.75 -14.96 -12.40
C VAL A 266 4.06 -14.40 -12.91
N VAL A 267 4.64 -13.44 -12.20
CA VAL A 267 5.96 -12.91 -12.55
C VAL A 267 7.06 -13.94 -12.44
N GLY A 268 7.11 -14.70 -11.35
CA GLY A 268 8.13 -15.73 -11.17
C GLY A 268 8.05 -16.79 -12.28
N ARG A 269 6.89 -17.00 -12.88
CA ARG A 269 6.78 -17.77 -14.13
C ARG A 269 7.36 -17.00 -15.31
N LEU A 270 6.93 -15.77 -15.57
CA LEU A 270 7.43 -14.96 -16.69
C LEU A 270 8.96 -14.81 -16.67
N GLN A 271 9.55 -14.48 -15.53
CA GLN A 271 11.01 -14.36 -15.37
C GLN A 271 11.74 -15.67 -15.68
N ARG A 272 11.20 -16.81 -15.22
CA ARG A 272 11.77 -18.13 -15.54
C ARG A 272 11.71 -18.43 -17.03
N GLU A 273 10.60 -18.09 -17.68
CA GLU A 273 10.44 -18.27 -19.13
C GLU A 273 11.38 -17.33 -19.90
N THR A 274 11.46 -16.05 -19.53
CA THR A 274 12.39 -15.08 -20.10
C THR A 274 13.83 -15.57 -19.99
N LEU A 275 14.24 -16.06 -18.82
CA LEU A 275 15.58 -16.63 -18.61
C LEU A 275 15.83 -17.89 -19.46
N ALA A 276 14.83 -18.77 -19.57
CA ALA A 276 14.92 -19.95 -20.43
C ALA A 276 15.11 -19.57 -21.91
N GLN A 277 14.46 -18.49 -22.37
CA GLN A 277 14.66 -17.97 -23.73
C GLN A 277 16.06 -17.36 -23.91
N VAL A 278 16.57 -16.57 -22.97
CA VAL A 278 17.95 -16.03 -23.01
C VAL A 278 18.96 -17.16 -23.18
N ASN A 279 18.87 -18.18 -22.32
CA ASN A 279 19.78 -19.33 -22.35
C ASN A 279 19.68 -20.09 -23.68
N SER A 280 18.46 -20.18 -24.24
CA SER A 280 18.22 -20.83 -25.53
C SER A 280 18.84 -20.07 -26.70
N LEU A 281 18.70 -18.74 -26.72
CA LEU A 281 19.34 -17.89 -27.73
C LEU A 281 20.86 -17.94 -27.65
N GLU A 282 21.43 -17.99 -26.44
CA GLU A 282 22.87 -18.13 -26.25
C GLU A 282 23.40 -19.46 -26.76
N GLN A 283 22.65 -20.56 -26.55
CA GLN A 283 22.98 -21.86 -27.13
C GLN A 283 22.95 -21.82 -28.67
N LEU A 284 21.93 -21.17 -29.26
CA LEU A 284 21.83 -21.00 -30.71
C LEU A 284 22.98 -20.15 -31.25
N ALA A 285 23.34 -19.06 -30.58
CA ALA A 285 24.47 -18.21 -30.96
C ALA A 285 25.78 -19.00 -30.97
N ALA A 286 26.05 -19.77 -29.92
CA ALA A 286 27.24 -20.62 -29.84
C ALA A 286 27.28 -21.70 -30.95
N GLN A 287 26.12 -22.25 -31.34
CA GLN A 287 26.04 -23.18 -32.48
C GLN A 287 26.35 -22.49 -33.81
N VAL A 288 25.84 -21.27 -34.01
CA VAL A 288 26.12 -20.45 -35.22
C VAL A 288 27.59 -20.04 -35.28
N GLU A 289 28.20 -19.64 -34.16
CA GLU A 289 29.63 -19.33 -34.08
C GLU A 289 30.51 -20.53 -34.45
N ARG A 290 30.19 -21.72 -33.93
CA ARG A 290 30.89 -22.95 -34.30
C ARG A 290 30.82 -23.21 -35.80
N LEU A 291 29.64 -23.03 -36.40
CA LEU A 291 29.45 -23.18 -37.84
C LEU A 291 30.24 -22.14 -38.65
N LEU A 292 30.42 -20.91 -38.15
CA LEU A 292 31.23 -19.88 -38.79
C LEU A 292 32.73 -20.25 -38.89
N THR A 293 33.23 -21.10 -38.00
CA THR A 293 34.63 -21.57 -38.05
C THR A 293 34.91 -22.53 -39.21
N HIS A 294 33.87 -23.09 -39.86
CA HIS A 294 34.06 -24.02 -40.97
C HIS A 294 34.52 -23.34 -42.27
N PRO A 295 35.45 -23.95 -43.04
CA PRO A 295 36.01 -23.34 -44.26
C PRO A 295 34.99 -23.10 -45.38
N ARG A 296 33.89 -23.86 -45.41
CA ARG A 296 32.82 -23.77 -46.43
C ARG A 296 31.52 -23.16 -45.89
N ALA A 297 31.59 -22.54 -44.72
CA ALA A 297 30.42 -21.97 -44.07
C ALA A 297 29.83 -20.80 -44.89
N PRO A 298 28.50 -20.67 -44.99
CA PRO A 298 27.86 -19.50 -45.59
C PRO A 298 27.97 -18.29 -44.65
N ARG A 299 29.15 -17.67 -44.62
CA ARG A 299 29.55 -16.65 -43.63
C ARG A 299 28.62 -15.45 -43.53
N GLU A 300 28.16 -14.90 -44.66
CA GLU A 300 27.22 -13.75 -44.64
C GLU A 300 25.88 -14.12 -43.98
N LYS A 301 25.35 -15.31 -44.25
CA LYS A 301 24.06 -15.76 -43.71
C LYS A 301 24.15 -16.13 -42.23
N LEU A 302 25.20 -16.86 -41.85
CA LEU A 302 25.46 -17.21 -40.45
C LEU A 302 25.82 -15.96 -39.63
N GLY A 303 26.56 -15.02 -40.20
CA GLY A 303 26.85 -13.72 -39.58
C GLY A 303 25.58 -12.91 -39.32
N GLY A 304 24.70 -12.77 -40.33
CA GLY A 304 23.43 -12.06 -40.15
C GLY A 304 22.45 -12.77 -39.20
N ALA A 305 22.52 -14.09 -39.05
CA ALA A 305 21.77 -14.82 -38.04
C ALA A 305 22.36 -14.64 -36.63
N LEU A 306 23.68 -14.58 -36.51
CA LEU A 306 24.37 -14.34 -35.25
C LEU A 306 24.11 -12.93 -34.72
N GLU A 307 24.14 -11.91 -35.58
CA GLU A 307 23.78 -10.54 -35.22
C GLU A 307 22.34 -10.45 -34.68
N LEU A 308 21.40 -11.10 -35.38
CA LEU A 308 20.00 -11.14 -34.96
C LEU A 308 19.82 -11.87 -33.62
N LEU A 309 20.54 -12.98 -33.38
CA LEU A 309 20.53 -13.69 -32.09
C LEU A 309 21.07 -12.82 -30.94
N TYR A 310 22.12 -12.05 -31.17
CA TYR A 310 22.65 -11.13 -30.15
C TYR A 310 21.72 -9.93 -29.91
N GLN A 311 21.12 -9.38 -30.97
CA GLN A 311 20.12 -8.33 -30.83
C GLN A 311 18.92 -8.83 -30.02
N MET A 312 18.39 -10.01 -30.33
CA MET A 312 17.33 -10.64 -29.56
C MET A 312 17.76 -10.87 -28.10
N LYS A 313 18.97 -11.40 -27.85
CA LYS A 313 19.48 -11.59 -26.48
C LYS A 313 19.49 -10.27 -25.70
N GLN A 314 19.93 -9.18 -26.32
CA GLN A 314 19.97 -7.86 -25.70
C GLN A 314 18.56 -7.34 -25.41
N GLU A 315 17.66 -7.40 -26.40
CA GLU A 315 16.26 -6.99 -26.23
C GLU A 315 15.54 -7.78 -25.13
N ILE A 316 15.81 -9.09 -25.02
CA ILE A 316 15.25 -9.92 -23.94
C ILE A 316 15.83 -9.56 -22.58
N SER A 317 17.14 -9.30 -22.50
CA SER A 317 17.78 -8.86 -21.24
C SER A 317 17.21 -7.53 -20.76
N ASP A 318 16.91 -6.63 -21.69
CA ASP A 318 16.28 -5.33 -21.42
C ASP A 318 14.80 -5.50 -20.96
N VAL A 319 14.08 -6.47 -21.52
CA VAL A 319 12.74 -6.88 -21.04
C VAL A 319 12.80 -7.49 -19.64
N MET A 320 13.79 -8.32 -19.34
CA MET A 320 13.97 -8.90 -18.00
C MET A 320 14.23 -7.84 -16.92
N MET A 321 14.99 -6.80 -17.27
CA MET A 321 15.24 -5.64 -16.40
C MET A 321 14.00 -4.77 -16.19
N THR A 322 13.16 -4.60 -17.21
CA THR A 322 11.90 -3.85 -17.10
C THR A 322 10.78 -4.65 -16.43
N LEU A 323 10.87 -5.99 -16.40
CA LEU A 323 10.00 -6.89 -15.64
C LEU A 323 10.38 -6.98 -14.14
N ALA A 324 11.08 -5.98 -13.59
CA ALA A 324 11.23 -5.80 -12.15
C ALA A 324 9.85 -5.55 -11.52
N TRP A 325 9.20 -6.66 -11.14
CA TRP A 325 7.82 -6.73 -10.66
C TRP A 325 7.47 -5.82 -9.50
N GLN A 326 8.46 -5.51 -8.65
CA GLN A 326 8.26 -4.57 -7.55
C GLN A 326 7.98 -3.16 -8.07
N ASP A 327 8.75 -2.67 -9.04
CA ASP A 327 8.60 -1.30 -9.57
C ASP A 327 7.27 -1.17 -10.35
N LEU A 328 6.88 -2.21 -11.08
CA LEU A 328 5.64 -2.23 -11.86
C LEU A 328 4.37 -2.24 -11.00
N ILE A 329 4.31 -3.10 -9.97
CA ILE A 329 3.18 -3.09 -9.02
C ILE A 329 3.14 -1.78 -8.23
N LEU A 330 4.31 -1.28 -7.84
CA LEU A 330 4.41 -0.04 -7.08
C LEU A 330 3.87 1.13 -7.90
N GLU A 331 4.21 1.26 -9.18
CA GLU A 331 3.68 2.32 -10.05
C GLU A 331 2.18 2.19 -10.33
N GLU A 332 1.64 0.97 -10.49
CA GLU A 332 0.20 0.77 -10.64
C GLU A 332 -0.57 1.19 -9.38
N ARG A 333 -0.12 0.70 -8.21
CA ARG A 333 -0.70 1.06 -6.92
C ARG A 333 -0.57 2.53 -6.61
N TRP A 334 0.54 3.12 -7.00
CA TRP A 334 0.76 4.53 -6.87
C TRP A 334 -0.25 5.33 -7.71
N ARG A 335 -0.54 4.88 -8.93
CA ARG A 335 -1.56 5.51 -9.79
C ARG A 335 -2.95 5.48 -9.16
N GLU A 336 -3.35 4.35 -8.58
CA GLU A 336 -4.63 4.22 -7.85
C GLU A 336 -4.64 5.09 -6.58
N SER A 337 -3.54 5.08 -5.83
CA SER A 337 -3.37 5.91 -4.63
C SER A 337 -3.47 7.39 -4.97
N LYS A 338 -2.85 7.85 -6.07
CA LYS A 338 -2.95 9.25 -6.54
C LYS A 338 -4.39 9.69 -6.76
N GLN A 339 -5.23 8.85 -7.37
CA GLN A 339 -6.65 9.19 -7.60
C GLN A 339 -7.40 9.34 -6.27
N ARG A 340 -7.22 8.39 -5.34
CA ARG A 340 -7.83 8.47 -4.01
C ARG A 340 -7.35 9.72 -3.24
N LEU A 341 -6.04 9.96 -3.21
CA LEU A 341 -5.44 11.10 -2.52
C LEU A 341 -5.92 12.44 -3.09
N THR A 342 -6.12 12.52 -4.40
CA THR A 342 -6.68 13.72 -5.05
C THR A 342 -8.12 13.96 -4.60
N GLY A 343 -8.95 12.91 -4.56
CA GLY A 343 -10.33 13.02 -4.08
C GLY A 343 -10.43 13.38 -2.59
N GLU A 344 -9.60 12.77 -1.75
CA GLU A 344 -9.48 13.12 -0.32
C GLU A 344 -9.01 14.58 -0.14
N ALA A 345 -8.05 15.03 -0.94
CA ALA A 345 -7.54 16.39 -0.90
C ALA A 345 -8.59 17.43 -1.32
N GLU A 346 -9.39 17.15 -2.35
CA GLU A 346 -10.50 18.02 -2.77
C GLU A 346 -11.58 18.12 -1.69
N GLN A 347 -11.92 17.01 -1.04
CA GLN A 347 -12.85 17.01 0.09
C GLN A 347 -12.30 17.79 1.29
N LEU A 348 -11.02 17.59 1.64
CA LEU A 348 -10.40 18.31 2.75
C LEU A 348 -10.32 19.81 2.45
N ALA A 349 -9.81 20.19 1.28
CA ALA A 349 -9.68 21.60 0.87
C ALA A 349 -11.03 22.34 0.86
N SER A 350 -12.11 21.67 0.43
CA SER A 350 -13.46 22.23 0.45
C SER A 350 -14.11 22.27 1.85
N SER A 351 -13.63 21.48 2.80
CA SER A 351 -14.11 21.46 4.19
C SER A 351 -13.46 22.49 5.12
N LEU A 352 -12.35 23.10 4.69
CA LEU A 352 -11.61 24.08 5.49
C LEU A 352 -12.46 25.32 5.77
N THR A 353 -12.37 25.84 6.99
CA THR A 353 -12.96 27.14 7.32
C THR A 353 -12.17 28.28 6.65
N GLY A 354 -12.81 29.43 6.45
CA GLY A 354 -12.20 30.57 5.75
C GLY A 354 -10.88 31.06 6.38
N ASP A 355 -10.78 31.02 7.71
CA ASP A 355 -9.57 31.41 8.43
C ASP A 355 -8.45 30.37 8.28
N GLU A 356 -8.78 29.07 8.42
CA GLU A 356 -7.81 27.98 8.20
C GLU A 356 -7.27 27.96 6.77
N HIS A 357 -8.14 28.20 5.80
CA HIS A 357 -7.76 28.29 4.40
C HIS A 357 -6.79 29.46 4.17
N ALA A 358 -7.06 30.64 4.74
CA ALA A 358 -6.19 31.82 4.61
C ALA A 358 -4.79 31.60 5.23
N ASP A 359 -4.72 30.95 6.40
CA ASP A 359 -3.46 30.64 7.08
C ASP A 359 -2.59 29.68 6.26
N ILE A 360 -3.18 28.62 5.72
CA ILE A 360 -2.47 27.65 4.87
C ILE A 360 -1.99 28.32 3.58
N TRP A 361 -2.86 29.14 2.96
CA TRP A 361 -2.49 29.87 1.75
C TRP A 361 -1.32 30.83 1.98
N GLY A 362 -1.32 31.51 3.14
CA GLY A 362 -0.24 32.40 3.54
C GLY A 362 1.10 31.67 3.73
N ARG A 363 1.08 30.45 4.29
CA ARG A 363 2.28 29.60 4.39
C ARG A 363 2.82 29.20 3.03
N LEU A 364 1.95 28.74 2.13
CA LEU A 364 2.34 28.33 0.78
C LEU A 364 2.88 29.53 -0.03
N GLU A 365 2.30 30.72 0.12
CA GLU A 365 2.76 31.94 -0.55
C GLU A 365 4.12 32.43 -0.07
N GLN A 366 4.49 32.15 1.20
CA GLN A 366 5.82 32.48 1.72
C GLN A 366 6.94 31.59 1.14
N ILE A 367 6.60 30.39 0.67
CA ILE A 367 7.58 29.39 0.22
C ILE A 367 7.61 29.31 -1.31
N ILE A 368 6.45 29.34 -1.97
CA ILE A 368 6.35 29.25 -3.43
C ILE A 368 6.20 30.65 -4.00
N ASP A 369 7.30 31.18 -4.55
CA ASP A 369 7.30 32.45 -5.24
C ASP A 369 6.26 32.47 -6.38
N GLY A 370 5.34 33.44 -6.30
CA GLY A 370 4.27 33.60 -7.29
C GLY A 370 3.09 32.64 -7.13
N TRP A 371 2.93 32.01 -5.96
CA TRP A 371 1.80 31.11 -5.61
C TRP A 371 0.43 31.60 -6.13
N ALA A 372 0.08 32.86 -5.86
CA ALA A 372 -1.21 33.47 -6.24
C ALA A 372 -1.36 33.80 -7.74
N LYS A 373 -0.30 33.68 -8.56
CA LYS A 373 -0.29 34.02 -10.00
C LYS A 373 0.16 32.86 -10.88
N THR A 374 0.29 31.66 -10.32
CA THR A 374 0.82 30.49 -11.00
C THR A 374 -0.02 30.10 -12.21
N LYS A 375 0.65 29.69 -13.30
CA LYS A 375 0.06 28.97 -14.43
C LYS A 375 -0.64 27.69 -13.96
N LEU A 376 -0.14 27.10 -12.87
CA LEU A 376 -0.76 26.00 -12.13
C LEU A 376 -2.22 26.26 -11.72
N GLN A 377 -2.61 27.48 -11.33
CA GLN A 377 -4.03 27.73 -10.97
C GLN A 377 -4.98 27.55 -12.15
N ARG A 378 -4.50 27.78 -13.38
CA ARG A 378 -5.30 27.63 -14.59
C ARG A 378 -5.18 26.25 -15.22
N GLU A 379 -3.98 25.69 -15.20
CA GLU A 379 -3.65 24.46 -15.93
C GLU A 379 -3.71 23.20 -15.06
N ALA A 380 -3.65 23.33 -13.73
CA ALA A 380 -3.57 22.21 -12.80
C ALA A 380 -4.25 22.50 -11.45
N PRO A 381 -5.57 22.80 -11.41
CA PRO A 381 -6.28 23.13 -10.17
C PRO A 381 -6.21 22.01 -9.11
N GLY A 382 -6.11 20.74 -9.55
CA GLY A 382 -5.92 19.60 -8.64
C GLY A 382 -4.62 19.66 -7.82
N VAL A 383 -3.57 20.30 -8.34
CA VAL A 383 -2.30 20.51 -7.59
C VAL A 383 -2.52 21.39 -6.39
N ILE A 384 -3.37 22.41 -6.51
CA ILE A 384 -3.65 23.35 -5.42
C ILE A 384 -4.38 22.64 -4.30
N SER A 385 -5.40 21.83 -4.63
CA SER A 385 -6.11 21.02 -3.65
C SER A 385 -5.15 20.07 -2.93
N LEU A 386 -4.27 19.40 -3.66
CA LEU A 386 -3.25 18.49 -3.10
C LEU A 386 -2.27 19.20 -2.16
N LEU A 387 -1.71 20.34 -2.58
CA LEU A 387 -0.78 21.13 -1.75
C LEU A 387 -1.46 21.69 -0.51
N THR A 388 -2.70 22.18 -0.64
CA THR A 388 -3.47 22.72 0.49
C THR A 388 -3.78 21.63 1.51
N ALA A 389 -4.19 20.44 1.04
CA ALA A 389 -4.46 19.29 1.89
C ALA A 389 -3.19 18.76 2.57
N ALA A 390 -2.07 18.65 1.85
CA ALA A 390 -0.79 18.22 2.39
C ALA A 390 -0.28 19.19 3.47
N GLU A 391 -0.34 20.50 3.20
CA GLU A 391 0.07 21.52 4.19
C GLU A 391 -0.86 21.55 5.40
N LYS A 392 -2.17 21.34 5.23
CA LYS A 392 -3.11 21.17 6.36
C LYS A 392 -2.71 20.00 7.25
N ASN A 393 -2.48 18.84 6.64
CA ASN A 393 -2.10 17.63 7.36
C ASN A 393 -0.73 17.76 8.02
N TYR A 394 0.18 18.52 7.40
CA TYR A 394 1.48 18.83 8.00
C TYR A 394 1.32 19.74 9.21
N TRP A 395 0.48 20.76 9.11
CA TRP A 395 0.18 21.66 10.23
C TRP A 395 -0.49 20.94 11.41
N ASP A 396 -1.39 20.00 11.14
CA ASP A 396 -2.00 19.16 12.19
C ASP A 396 -0.98 18.22 12.83
N PHE A 397 0.00 17.74 12.05
CA PHE A 397 1.14 16.99 12.58
C PHE A 397 2.01 17.85 13.50
N GLU A 398 2.37 19.09 13.12
CA GLU A 398 3.12 20.01 13.99
C GLU A 398 2.42 20.24 15.34
N LYS A 399 1.09 20.20 15.35
CA LYS A 399 0.26 20.34 16.57
C LYS A 399 0.08 19.04 17.37
N GLY A 400 0.62 17.93 16.90
CA GLY A 400 0.45 16.61 17.53
C GLY A 400 -0.96 16.04 17.41
N LEU A 401 -1.75 16.51 16.45
CA LEU A 401 -3.15 16.09 16.24
C LEU A 401 -3.28 14.94 15.22
N LEU A 402 -2.20 14.63 14.50
CA LEU A 402 -2.20 13.62 13.43
C LEU A 402 -1.74 12.24 13.94
N SER A 403 -2.47 11.17 13.60
CA SER A 403 -2.01 9.80 13.87
C SER A 403 -0.90 9.38 12.89
N LYS A 404 -0.11 8.35 13.26
CA LYS A 404 0.99 7.84 12.43
C LYS A 404 0.54 7.40 11.03
N GLU A 405 -0.63 6.77 10.91
CA GLU A 405 -1.20 6.32 9.64
C GLU A 405 -1.50 7.49 8.67
N HIS A 406 -1.90 8.64 9.20
CA HIS A 406 -2.15 9.86 8.41
C HIS A 406 -0.86 10.56 7.99
N MET A 407 0.26 10.29 8.66
CA MET A 407 1.55 10.90 8.33
C MET A 407 2.08 10.38 7.00
N ALA A 408 2.00 9.07 6.81
CA ALA A 408 2.44 8.47 5.58
C ALA A 408 1.48 8.86 4.42
N THR A 409 0.20 9.11 4.71
CA THR A 409 -0.74 9.77 3.77
C THR A 409 -0.22 11.12 3.36
N ASN A 410 0.23 11.92 4.32
CA ASN A 410 0.77 13.24 4.06
C ASN A 410 2.03 13.20 3.19
N ILE A 411 2.97 12.29 3.45
CA ILE A 411 4.15 12.05 2.58
C ILE A 411 3.70 11.78 1.14
N LEU A 412 2.73 10.88 0.96
CA LEU A 412 2.21 10.55 -0.36
C LEU A 412 1.42 11.72 -0.98
N GLN A 413 0.74 12.56 -0.22
CA GLN A 413 0.07 13.76 -0.76
C GLN A 413 1.08 14.77 -1.32
N TRP A 414 2.19 14.99 -0.62
CA TRP A 414 3.30 15.80 -1.12
C TRP A 414 3.89 15.22 -2.42
N ALA A 415 4.17 13.92 -2.44
CA ALA A 415 4.65 13.24 -3.64
C ALA A 415 3.67 13.35 -4.82
N ALA A 416 2.37 13.21 -4.57
CA ALA A 416 1.32 13.35 -5.59
C ALA A 416 1.28 14.77 -6.16
N ALA A 417 1.39 15.80 -5.31
CA ALA A 417 1.41 17.20 -5.75
C ALA A 417 2.61 17.51 -6.68
N ALA A 418 3.80 17.07 -6.28
CA ALA A 418 5.02 17.26 -7.07
C ALA A 418 4.96 16.51 -8.41
N GLU A 419 4.50 15.26 -8.40
CA GLU A 419 4.37 14.46 -9.63
C GLU A 419 3.33 15.02 -10.59
N TYR A 420 2.18 15.47 -10.09
CA TYR A 420 1.15 16.08 -10.92
C TYR A 420 1.67 17.37 -11.57
N THR A 421 2.46 18.14 -10.82
CA THR A 421 3.12 19.34 -11.34
C THR A 421 4.12 18.98 -12.44
N ALA A 422 4.95 17.97 -12.22
CA ALA A 422 5.94 17.50 -13.18
C ALA A 422 5.28 16.93 -14.46
N SER A 423 4.23 16.13 -14.33
CA SER A 423 3.52 15.57 -15.50
C SER A 423 2.82 16.62 -16.35
N THR A 424 2.45 17.75 -15.74
CA THR A 424 1.81 18.87 -16.43
C THR A 424 2.84 19.77 -17.12
N LEU A 425 3.94 20.09 -16.44
CA LEU A 425 4.89 21.13 -16.87
C LEU A 425 6.13 20.61 -17.59
N VAL A 426 6.52 19.35 -17.38
CA VAL A 426 7.65 18.73 -18.09
C VAL A 426 7.17 18.09 -19.38
N ALA A 427 7.76 18.51 -20.49
CA ALA A 427 7.58 17.86 -21.78
C ALA A 427 8.89 17.85 -22.56
N VAL A 428 9.16 16.75 -23.25
CA VAL A 428 10.33 16.60 -24.14
C VAL A 428 9.89 16.20 -25.54
N SER A 429 10.60 16.70 -26.56
CA SER A 429 10.26 16.42 -27.95
C SER A 429 10.54 14.96 -28.32
N SER A 430 9.90 14.47 -29.40
CA SER A 430 10.16 13.12 -29.93
C SER A 430 11.62 12.94 -30.36
N GLU A 431 12.27 14.02 -30.77
CA GLU A 431 13.67 14.02 -31.16
C GLU A 431 14.57 13.72 -29.95
N VAL A 432 14.38 14.45 -28.85
CA VAL A 432 15.08 14.17 -27.57
C VAL A 432 14.78 12.74 -27.11
N LEU A 433 13.52 12.30 -27.14
CA LEU A 433 13.15 10.94 -26.74
C LEU A 433 13.76 9.86 -27.64
N SER A 434 13.98 10.13 -28.92
CA SER A 434 14.63 9.16 -29.83
C SER A 434 16.12 8.97 -29.50
N TYR A 435 16.76 10.01 -28.94
CA TYR A 435 18.16 10.00 -28.54
C TYR A 435 18.46 8.96 -27.46
N ARG A 436 17.47 8.60 -26.63
CA ARG A 436 17.58 7.58 -25.58
C ARG A 436 18.12 6.23 -26.10
N ARG A 437 17.71 5.83 -27.31
CA ARG A 437 18.14 4.57 -27.94
C ARG A 437 19.58 4.64 -28.44
N LEU A 438 20.05 5.84 -28.78
CA LEU A 438 21.38 6.09 -29.32
C LEU A 438 22.44 6.10 -28.21
N ILE A 439 22.08 6.55 -27.01
CA ILE A 439 23.02 6.67 -25.88
C ILE A 439 22.96 5.51 -24.88
N ARG A 440 22.05 4.55 -25.03
CA ARG A 440 21.85 3.47 -24.04
C ARG A 440 23.14 2.71 -23.68
N ASP A 441 23.98 2.42 -24.68
CA ASP A 441 25.24 1.69 -24.45
C ASP A 441 26.25 2.58 -23.74
N GLU A 442 26.27 3.88 -24.03
CA GLU A 442 27.10 4.87 -23.33
C GLU A 442 26.71 5.04 -21.87
N VAL A 443 25.40 5.02 -21.59
CA VAL A 443 24.84 5.07 -20.24
C VAL A 443 25.24 3.82 -19.46
N ARG A 444 25.10 2.63 -20.07
CA ARG A 444 25.52 1.36 -19.45
C ARG A 444 27.00 1.37 -19.04
N ASP A 445 27.84 1.96 -19.89
CA ASP A 445 29.28 2.09 -19.64
C ASP A 445 29.64 3.22 -18.67
N GLY A 446 28.64 3.94 -18.14
CA GLY A 446 28.84 5.00 -17.15
C GLY A 446 29.37 6.32 -17.70
N LYS A 447 29.32 6.55 -19.03
CA LYS A 447 29.96 7.73 -19.65
C LYS A 447 29.44 9.08 -19.15
N HIS A 448 28.21 9.14 -18.65
CA HIS A 448 27.55 10.37 -18.21
C HIS A 448 27.54 10.57 -16.68
N ASP A 449 28.29 9.77 -15.92
CA ASP A 449 28.31 9.80 -14.44
C ASP A 449 28.62 11.19 -13.86
N ALA A 450 29.54 11.93 -14.50
CA ALA A 450 29.91 13.27 -14.07
C ALA A 450 28.74 14.28 -14.07
N VAL A 451 27.77 14.12 -14.98
CA VAL A 451 26.57 14.96 -15.03
C VAL A 451 25.62 14.59 -13.90
N PHE A 452 25.46 13.29 -13.63
CA PHE A 452 24.64 12.80 -12.52
C PHE A 452 25.20 13.25 -11.15
N GLU A 453 26.52 13.24 -10.97
CA GLU A 453 27.15 13.72 -9.74
C GLU A 453 26.91 15.21 -9.47
N LYS A 454 26.69 16.03 -10.52
CA LYS A 454 26.28 17.44 -10.36
C LYS A 454 24.85 17.57 -9.85
N ALA A 455 23.91 16.77 -10.39
CA ALA A 455 22.55 16.70 -9.87
C ALA A 455 22.52 16.22 -8.41
N ARG A 456 23.32 15.19 -8.08
CA ARG A 456 23.48 14.71 -6.70
C ARG A 456 24.03 15.80 -5.79
N GLY A 457 25.10 16.49 -6.21
CA GLY A 457 25.71 17.57 -5.44
C GLY A 457 24.76 18.75 -5.19
N ALA A 458 23.94 19.12 -6.18
CA ALA A 458 22.95 20.19 -6.05
C ALA A 458 21.89 19.86 -4.99
N VAL A 459 21.36 18.63 -4.98
CA VAL A 459 20.41 18.20 -3.94
C VAL A 459 21.04 18.22 -2.56
N LEU A 460 22.26 17.70 -2.42
CA LEU A 460 22.93 17.61 -1.12
C LEU A 460 23.30 18.97 -0.52
N ALA A 461 23.38 20.02 -1.35
CA ALA A 461 23.56 21.39 -0.86
C ALA A 461 22.29 21.95 -0.22
N GLU A 462 21.11 21.50 -0.66
CA GLU A 462 19.80 21.99 -0.20
C GLU A 462 19.18 21.08 0.87
N ILE A 463 19.23 19.75 0.65
CA ILE A 463 18.67 18.71 1.53
C ILE A 463 19.71 17.59 1.70
N PRO A 464 20.69 17.76 2.63
CA PRO A 464 21.77 16.79 2.85
C PRO A 464 21.29 15.36 3.17
N GLU A 465 20.14 15.23 3.82
CA GLU A 465 19.55 13.98 4.29
C GLU A 465 19.17 13.03 3.15
N LEU A 466 19.00 13.53 1.92
CA LEU A 466 18.68 12.75 0.72
C LEU A 466 19.88 11.96 0.16
N GLU A 467 21.08 12.05 0.75
CA GLU A 467 22.26 11.32 0.28
C GLU A 467 22.02 9.81 0.19
N LYS A 468 21.33 9.25 1.19
CA LYS A 468 21.02 7.82 1.24
C LYS A 468 20.11 7.40 0.09
N ASP A 469 19.16 8.27 -0.30
CA ASP A 469 18.14 8.00 -1.31
C ASP A 469 18.68 8.17 -2.74
N MET A 470 19.76 8.93 -2.92
CA MET A 470 20.38 9.17 -4.23
C MET A 470 21.43 8.11 -4.63
N ARG A 471 21.79 7.19 -3.74
CA ARG A 471 22.82 6.17 -3.98
C ARG A 471 22.35 5.08 -4.95
N GLY A 472 23.18 4.76 -5.93
CA GLY A 472 22.98 3.62 -6.84
C GLY A 472 21.90 3.82 -7.91
N LEU A 473 21.37 5.05 -8.07
CA LEU A 473 20.37 5.37 -9.09
C LEU A 473 20.94 5.37 -10.52
N TYR A 474 22.20 5.79 -10.69
CA TYR A 474 22.92 5.75 -11.97
C TYR A 474 23.99 4.64 -11.94
N PRO A 475 24.26 3.92 -13.05
CA PRO A 475 23.64 4.06 -14.38
C PRO A 475 22.30 3.35 -14.52
N ASN A 476 21.96 2.45 -13.60
CA ASN A 476 20.89 1.48 -13.79
C ASN A 476 19.51 2.10 -14.00
N GLY A 477 19.14 3.12 -13.23
CA GLY A 477 17.85 3.82 -13.34
C GLY A 477 17.71 4.55 -14.67
N PHE A 478 18.74 5.28 -15.11
CA PHE A 478 18.71 5.97 -16.40
C PHE A 478 18.81 4.99 -17.58
N TYR A 479 19.56 3.90 -17.43
CA TYR A 479 19.60 2.82 -18.42
C TYR A 479 18.22 2.19 -18.61
N ALA A 480 17.52 1.85 -17.52
CA ALA A 480 16.16 1.33 -17.57
C ALA A 480 15.18 2.31 -18.24
N PHE A 481 15.30 3.61 -17.97
CA PHE A 481 14.53 4.64 -18.66
C PHE A 481 14.80 4.67 -20.18
N CYS A 482 16.07 4.56 -20.59
CA CYS A 482 16.44 4.53 -22.02
C CYS A 482 15.83 3.33 -22.76
N LEU A 483 15.64 2.21 -22.05
CA LEU A 483 15.08 0.98 -22.59
C LEU A 483 13.55 0.96 -22.61
N ASN A 484 12.88 1.80 -21.81
CA ASN A 484 11.44 1.78 -21.68
C ASN A 484 10.77 2.18 -23.02
N PRO A 485 9.98 1.28 -23.66
CA PRO A 485 9.31 1.60 -24.93
C PRO A 485 8.10 2.53 -24.74
N GLY A 486 7.53 2.60 -23.54
CA GLY A 486 6.31 3.34 -23.20
C GLY A 486 6.52 4.80 -22.79
N VAL A 487 7.74 5.33 -22.86
CA VAL A 487 8.02 6.74 -22.54
C VAL A 487 7.38 7.65 -23.61
N GLY A 488 6.35 8.39 -23.19
CA GLY A 488 5.65 9.39 -23.99
C GLY A 488 6.28 10.77 -23.91
N TYR A 489 5.63 11.78 -24.51
CA TYR A 489 6.07 13.17 -24.48
C TYR A 489 5.99 13.82 -23.08
N GLN A 490 5.08 13.30 -22.24
CA GLN A 490 4.90 13.69 -20.86
C GLN A 490 5.30 12.51 -19.94
N PRO A 491 5.86 12.80 -18.76
CA PRO A 491 6.28 11.77 -17.82
C PRO A 491 5.08 11.17 -17.07
N HIS A 492 5.16 9.87 -16.74
CA HIS A 492 4.13 9.18 -15.95
C HIS A 492 4.45 9.15 -14.45
N SER A 493 5.71 9.40 -14.07
CA SER A 493 6.22 9.39 -12.70
C SER A 493 7.27 10.49 -12.48
N ALA A 494 7.63 10.77 -11.23
CA ALA A 494 8.72 11.70 -10.91
C ALA A 494 10.07 11.24 -11.51
N ALA A 495 10.35 9.93 -11.51
CA ALA A 495 11.57 9.38 -12.11
C ALA A 495 11.60 9.59 -13.63
N ASP A 496 10.48 9.35 -14.33
CA ASP A 496 10.39 9.64 -15.76
C ASP A 496 10.68 11.13 -16.04
N ALA A 497 10.09 12.03 -15.25
CA ALA A 497 10.30 13.46 -15.40
C ALA A 497 11.78 13.85 -15.20
N ALA A 498 12.42 13.30 -14.16
CA ALA A 498 13.83 13.52 -13.90
C ALA A 498 14.71 13.03 -15.06
N TRP A 499 14.46 11.81 -15.55
CA TRP A 499 15.25 11.24 -16.63
C TRP A 499 14.98 11.91 -17.98
N MET A 500 13.79 12.44 -18.23
CA MET A 500 13.50 13.29 -19.38
C MET A 500 14.32 14.59 -19.34
N LEU A 501 14.36 15.27 -18.20
CA LEU A 501 15.16 16.49 -18.01
C LEU A 501 16.66 16.20 -18.13
N TYR A 502 17.11 15.08 -17.57
CA TYR A 502 18.49 14.62 -17.69
C TYR A 502 18.87 14.33 -19.15
N LEU A 503 18.01 13.62 -19.88
CA LEU A 503 18.20 13.35 -21.32
C LEU A 503 18.24 14.65 -22.13
N ARG A 504 17.42 15.65 -21.77
CA ARG A 504 17.42 16.96 -22.42
C ARG A 504 18.74 17.69 -22.22
N LEU A 505 19.30 17.69 -21.00
CA LEU A 505 20.62 18.28 -20.73
C LEU A 505 21.70 17.64 -21.60
N LEU A 506 21.70 16.31 -21.71
CA LEU A 506 22.65 15.58 -22.54
C LEU A 506 22.47 15.88 -24.04
N PHE A 507 21.23 15.88 -24.53
CA PHE A 507 20.91 16.13 -25.94
C PHE A 507 21.27 17.55 -26.38
N GLU A 508 20.96 18.55 -25.55
CA GLU A 508 21.26 19.96 -25.85
C GLU A 508 22.75 20.29 -25.66
N GLY A 509 23.55 19.37 -25.14
CA GLY A 509 24.98 19.58 -24.86
C GLY A 509 25.23 20.70 -23.87
N LYS A 510 24.26 20.96 -22.98
CA LYS A 510 24.34 22.04 -21.99
C LYS A 510 25.34 21.69 -20.90
N ASP A 511 26.11 22.69 -20.50
CA ASP A 511 27.04 22.58 -19.38
C ASP A 511 26.23 22.51 -18.07
N PRO A 512 26.29 21.40 -17.30
CA PRO A 512 25.54 21.24 -16.07
C PRO A 512 25.86 22.32 -15.03
N GLU A 513 27.07 22.92 -15.06
CA GLU A 513 27.44 24.01 -14.15
C GLU A 513 26.66 25.30 -14.42
N LYS A 514 26.08 25.45 -15.61
CA LYS A 514 25.28 26.61 -16.02
C LYS A 514 23.78 26.38 -15.90
N GLU A 515 23.35 25.18 -15.52
CA GLU A 515 21.95 24.78 -15.36
C GLU A 515 21.69 24.23 -13.94
N PRO A 516 22.07 24.96 -12.87
CA PRO A 516 22.01 24.45 -11.50
C PRO A 516 20.58 24.10 -11.06
N ASP A 517 19.58 24.88 -11.50
CA ASP A 517 18.17 24.66 -11.19
C ASP A 517 17.65 23.36 -11.85
N THR A 518 18.04 23.08 -13.09
CA THR A 518 17.68 21.81 -13.76
C THR A 518 18.37 20.63 -13.07
N CYS A 519 19.65 20.76 -12.71
CA CYS A 519 20.36 19.72 -11.96
C CYS A 519 19.73 19.44 -10.59
N LEU A 520 19.35 20.49 -9.86
CA LEU A 520 18.64 20.38 -8.59
C LEU A 520 17.27 19.69 -8.79
N LEU A 521 16.49 20.12 -9.78
CA LEU A 521 15.19 19.56 -10.10
C LEU A 521 15.26 18.06 -10.43
N ILE A 522 16.23 17.64 -11.25
CA ILE A 522 16.47 16.22 -11.58
C ILE A 522 16.69 15.43 -10.29
N GLY A 523 17.58 15.89 -9.43
CA GLY A 523 17.91 15.17 -8.22
C GLY A 523 16.76 15.14 -7.21
N LEU A 524 16.01 16.24 -7.04
CA LEU A 524 14.84 16.30 -6.15
C LEU A 524 13.74 15.34 -6.61
N LEU A 525 13.45 15.28 -7.92
CA LEU A 525 12.47 14.35 -8.48
C LEU A 525 12.86 12.88 -8.26
N LEU A 526 14.15 12.55 -8.37
CA LEU A 526 14.66 11.20 -8.10
C LEU A 526 14.60 10.85 -6.61
N GLY A 527 15.06 11.75 -5.73
CA GLY A 527 14.98 11.56 -4.28
C GLY A 527 13.55 11.39 -3.80
N LEU A 528 12.63 12.23 -4.30
CA LEU A 528 11.20 12.13 -4.04
C LEU A 528 10.64 10.77 -4.48
N HIS A 529 11.00 10.31 -5.68
CA HIS A 529 10.56 9.01 -6.19
C HIS A 529 11.01 7.86 -5.30
N VAL A 530 12.26 7.89 -4.81
CA VAL A 530 12.80 6.87 -3.91
C VAL A 530 12.08 6.87 -2.56
N ILE A 531 11.89 8.05 -1.94
CA ILE A 531 11.13 8.16 -0.69
C ILE A 531 9.71 7.65 -0.89
N ARG A 532 9.00 8.12 -1.93
CA ARG A 532 7.65 7.67 -2.30
C ARG A 532 7.58 6.15 -2.36
N ASN A 533 8.54 5.48 -2.98
CA ASN A 533 8.54 4.01 -3.11
C ASN A 533 8.63 3.29 -1.77
N ARG A 534 9.21 3.91 -0.73
CA ARG A 534 9.24 3.33 0.63
C ARG A 534 7.84 3.33 1.27
N TYR A 535 6.99 4.29 0.92
CA TYR A 535 5.67 4.49 1.50
C TYR A 535 4.52 3.90 0.66
N VAL A 536 4.72 3.72 -0.65
CA VAL A 536 3.80 2.96 -1.49
C VAL A 536 3.98 1.47 -1.21
N GLN A 537 3.15 0.90 -0.33
CA GLN A 537 3.29 -0.50 0.05
C GLN A 537 2.99 -1.47 -1.10
N VAL A 538 3.95 -2.38 -1.36
CA VAL A 538 3.78 -3.58 -2.19
C VAL A 538 3.32 -4.80 -1.37
N THR A 539 3.21 -4.69 -0.04
CA THR A 539 2.59 -5.65 0.92
C THR A 539 2.44 -5.00 2.32
N ASP A 540 1.27 -4.52 2.76
CA ASP A 540 0.41 -5.06 3.82
C ASP A 540 -0.91 -4.25 3.83
N VAL A 541 -1.86 -4.66 4.65
CA VAL A 541 -3.19 -4.10 4.92
C VAL A 541 -3.26 -2.56 4.78
N GLY A 542 -4.38 -2.06 4.23
CA GLY A 542 -4.63 -0.63 4.02
C GLY A 542 -4.12 0.30 5.13
N LEU A 543 -3.58 1.43 4.66
CA LEU A 543 -2.75 2.43 5.35
C LEU A 543 -1.26 2.09 5.26
N ILE A 544 -0.67 2.69 4.23
CA ILE A 544 0.63 3.35 4.20
C ILE A 544 1.53 3.03 5.40
N SER A 545 2.74 2.55 5.11
CA SER A 545 3.72 2.10 6.10
C SER A 545 3.84 3.00 7.31
N ASP A 546 3.99 2.38 8.48
CA ASP A 546 4.52 3.06 9.66
C ASP A 546 5.72 3.92 9.24
N VAL A 547 5.68 5.20 9.59
CA VAL A 547 6.77 6.13 9.30
C VAL A 547 8.00 5.66 10.08
N ASN A 548 8.95 5.09 9.35
CA ASN A 548 10.19 4.56 9.89
C ASN A 548 11.20 5.68 10.17
N ASP A 549 11.05 6.82 9.50
CA ASP A 549 11.97 7.95 9.57
C ASP A 549 11.19 9.28 9.50
N TRP A 550 11.20 10.01 10.60
CA TRP A 550 10.47 11.28 10.73
C TRP A 550 11.01 12.35 9.78
N ASP A 551 12.29 12.23 9.40
CA ASP A 551 12.93 13.17 8.49
C ASP A 551 12.36 13.05 7.08
N ASP A 552 11.79 11.90 6.70
CA ASP A 552 11.20 11.71 5.37
C ASP A 552 9.98 12.62 5.13
N LEU A 553 9.19 12.95 6.16
CA LEU A 553 8.07 13.88 6.00
C LEU A 553 8.56 15.28 5.68
N GLU A 554 9.55 15.77 6.42
CA GLU A 554 10.13 17.09 6.20
C GLU A 554 10.85 17.15 4.85
N ASN A 555 11.68 16.15 4.55
CA ASN A 555 12.38 16.05 3.27
C ASN A 555 11.41 15.99 2.10
N MET A 556 10.31 15.23 2.23
CA MET A 556 9.28 15.15 1.20
C MET A 556 8.56 16.50 1.01
N ARG A 557 8.22 17.20 2.09
CA ARG A 557 7.61 18.53 2.04
C ARG A 557 8.55 19.53 1.36
N LEU A 558 9.79 19.64 1.83
CA LEU A 558 10.80 20.56 1.28
C LEU A 558 11.07 20.27 -0.20
N ALA A 559 11.31 19.01 -0.55
CA ALA A 559 11.55 18.61 -1.94
C ALA A 559 10.34 18.92 -2.83
N SER A 560 9.12 18.61 -2.39
CA SER A 560 7.90 18.85 -3.17
C SER A 560 7.66 20.33 -3.41
N LEU A 561 7.78 21.17 -2.37
CA LEU A 561 7.63 22.62 -2.49
C LEU A 561 8.69 23.20 -3.42
N LYS A 562 9.94 22.74 -3.31
CA LYS A 562 11.04 23.20 -4.17
C LYS A 562 10.87 22.78 -5.63
N ILE A 563 10.40 21.55 -5.89
CA ILE A 563 10.06 21.08 -7.23
C ILE A 563 8.98 21.97 -7.87
N VAL A 564 7.92 22.27 -7.11
CA VAL A 564 6.83 23.13 -7.60
C VAL A 564 7.33 24.55 -7.88
N GLU A 565 8.17 25.10 -7.01
CA GLU A 565 8.80 26.41 -7.20
C GLU A 565 9.66 26.46 -8.47
N LEU A 566 10.56 25.49 -8.66
CA LEU A 566 11.48 25.43 -9.81
C LEU A 566 10.72 25.27 -11.13
N LEU A 567 9.76 24.34 -11.19
CA LEU A 567 8.95 24.11 -12.39
C LEU A 567 8.06 25.32 -12.74
N ASN A 568 7.65 26.09 -11.73
CA ASN A 568 6.88 27.32 -11.95
C ASN A 568 7.76 28.46 -12.49
N ARG A 569 9.06 28.50 -12.14
CA ARG A 569 10.01 29.53 -12.63
C ARG A 569 10.51 29.26 -14.06
N ASP A 570 10.76 28.00 -14.41
CA ASP A 570 11.31 27.58 -15.72
C ASP A 570 10.32 27.71 -16.91
N THR A 571 9.09 28.16 -16.67
CA THR A 571 8.07 28.38 -17.71
C THR A 571 7.82 29.85 -18.05
N GLY A 572 8.71 30.74 -17.59
CA GLY A 572 8.73 32.19 -17.89
C GLY A 572 9.45 32.56 -19.18
#